data_AF-A0A7L7L9T4-F1
#
_entry.id   AF-A0A7L7L9T4-F1
#
_cell.length_a   1.000
_cell.length_b   1.000
_cell.length_c   1.000
_cell.angle_alpha   90.00
_cell.angle_beta   90.00
_cell.angle_gamma   90.00
#
_symmetry.space_group_name_H-M   'P 1'
#
loop_
_entity.id
_entity.type
_entity.pdbx_description
1 polymer ?
#
loop_
_entity_poly.entity_id
_entity_poly.type
_entity_poly.pdbx_seq_one_letter_code
_entity_poly.pdbx_strand_id
1 'polypeptide(L)'
;MSKKVTTTLLAFLSGVATGAAFGVLYAPDKGRETRDRLSYQLDKYRDMLKDLTDTLREGRETPQSAARSEGQRVIKDAKDKAEKLLGDVDLLINQINSRKEVI
;
A
#
# COMPACT_ATOMS: atom_id res chain seq x y z
N MET A 1 -7.32 -5.67 -9.26
CA MET A 1 -6.72 -6.47 -8.15
C MET A 1 -7.49 -6.38 -6.81
N SER A 2 -8.53 -5.55 -6.66
CA SER A 2 -9.15 -5.24 -5.36
C SER A 2 -10.00 -6.35 -4.71
N LYS A 3 -10.60 -7.27 -5.49
CA LYS A 3 -11.48 -8.31 -4.94
C LYS A 3 -10.77 -9.29 -4.00
N LYS A 4 -9.51 -9.63 -4.29
CA LYS A 4 -8.72 -10.56 -3.46
C LYS A 4 -8.39 -9.98 -2.10
N VAL A 5 -8.04 -8.69 -2.02
CA VAL A 5 -7.72 -8.01 -0.76
C VAL A 5 -8.96 -7.95 0.16
N THR A 6 -10.14 -7.67 -0.41
CA THR A 6 -11.40 -7.67 0.33
C THR A 6 -11.72 -9.03 0.92
N THR A 7 -11.59 -10.10 0.14
CA THR A 7 -11.81 -11.48 0.63
C THR A 7 -10.79 -11.88 1.70
N THR A 8 -9.53 -11.52 1.53
CA THR A 8 -8.47 -11.78 2.52
C THR A 8 -8.74 -11.07 3.85
N LEU A 9 -9.18 -9.81 3.82
CA LEU A 9 -9.56 -9.07 5.03
C LEU A 9 -10.79 -9.68 5.70
N LEU A 10 -11.80 -10.10 4.93
CA LEU A 10 -13.00 -10.75 5.46
C LEU A 10 -12.69 -12.09 6.13
N ALA A 11 -11.84 -12.91 5.52
CA ALA A 11 -11.40 -14.18 6.10
C ALA A 11 -10.54 -13.98 7.36
N PHE A 12 -9.70 -12.95 7.38
CA PHE A 12 -8.90 -12.60 8.56
C PHE A 12 -9.79 -12.19 9.74
N LEU A 13 -10.77 -11.33 9.50
CA LEU A 13 -11.69 -10.84 10.52
C LEU A 13 -12.59 -11.95 11.06
N SER A 14 -13.09 -12.84 10.20
CA SER A 14 -13.90 -13.98 10.65
C SER A 14 -13.08 -14.98 11.48
N GLY A 15 -11.81 -15.20 11.12
CA GLY A 15 -10.87 -16.00 11.90
C GLY A 15 -10.58 -15.39 13.28
N VAL A 16 -10.27 -14.09 13.35
CA VAL A 16 -10.04 -13.38 14.62
C VAL A 16 -11.28 -13.43 15.52
N ALA A 17 -12.46 -13.18 14.95
CA ALA A 17 -13.72 -13.19 15.70
C ALA A 17 -14.02 -14.56 16.30
N THR A 18 -13.86 -15.60 15.49
CA THR A 18 -14.10 -16.98 15.93
C THR A 18 -13.07 -17.40 16.98
N GLY A 19 -11.79 -17.10 16.76
CA GLY A 19 -10.71 -17.42 17.70
C GLY A 19 -10.85 -16.70 19.05
N ALA A 20 -11.26 -15.43 19.06
CA ALA A 20 -11.52 -14.68 20.29
C ALA A 20 -12.73 -15.23 21.05
N ALA A 21 -13.80 -15.60 20.34
CA ALA A 21 -14.99 -16.17 20.96
C ALA A 21 -14.66 -17.48 21.69
N PHE A 22 -13.90 -18.37 21.06
CA PHE A 22 -13.44 -19.59 21.72
C PHE A 22 -12.41 -19.33 22.82
N GLY A 23 -11.49 -18.38 22.62
CA GLY A 23 -10.45 -18.03 23.61
C GLY A 23 -11.03 -17.49 24.92
N VAL A 24 -12.11 -16.72 24.85
CA VAL A 24 -12.81 -16.18 26.03
C VAL A 24 -13.68 -17.25 26.71
N LEU A 25 -14.34 -18.12 25.93
CA LEU A 25 -15.21 -19.17 26.50
C LEU A 25 -14.41 -20.29 27.20
N TYR A 26 -13.18 -20.56 26.75
CA TYR A 26 -12.37 -21.66 27.26
C TYR A 26 -11.50 -21.29 28.47
N ALA A 27 -11.07 -20.03 28.58
CA ALA A 27 -10.23 -19.56 29.69
C ALA A 27 -10.88 -18.39 30.44
N PRO A 28 -11.67 -18.66 31.48
CA PRO A 28 -11.95 -17.69 32.51
C PRO A 28 -10.84 -17.71 33.57
N ASP A 29 -9.93 -16.73 33.51
CA ASP A 29 -8.99 -16.45 34.60
C ASP A 29 -9.60 -15.51 35.65
N LYS A 30 -9.03 -15.49 36.87
CA LYS A 30 -9.45 -14.54 37.91
C LYS A 30 -9.14 -13.11 37.47
N GLY A 31 -10.18 -12.39 37.06
CA GLY A 31 -10.10 -11.16 36.29
C GLY A 31 -9.30 -9.97 36.87
N ARG A 32 -8.76 -10.02 38.09
CA ARG A 32 -7.91 -8.94 38.62
C ARG A 32 -6.54 -8.91 37.94
N GLU A 33 -5.83 -10.03 37.97
CA GLU A 33 -4.49 -10.16 37.36
C GLU A 33 -4.56 -10.01 35.84
N THR A 34 -5.58 -10.59 35.21
CA THR A 34 -5.81 -10.47 33.77
C THR A 34 -6.13 -9.03 33.38
N ARG A 35 -6.93 -8.31 34.17
CA ARG A 35 -7.26 -6.91 33.90
C ARG A 35 -6.07 -6.00 34.07
N ASP A 36 -5.30 -6.15 35.13
CA ASP A 36 -4.16 -5.24 35.37
C ASP A 36 -3.10 -5.41 34.26
N ARG A 37 -2.86 -6.65 33.85
CA ARG A 37 -1.98 -6.98 32.73
C ARG A 37 -2.52 -6.51 31.38
N LEU A 38 -3.83 -6.66 31.14
CA LEU A 38 -4.48 -6.23 29.91
C LEU A 38 -4.51 -4.69 29.83
N SER A 39 -4.83 -4.00 30.92
CA SER A 39 -4.79 -2.54 31.02
C SER A 39 -3.41 -1.99 30.72
N TYR A 40 -2.36 -2.57 31.31
CA TYR A 40 -0.99 -2.15 31.01
C TYR A 40 -0.62 -2.34 29.53
N GLN A 41 -1.01 -3.47 28.93
CA GLN A 41 -0.77 -3.72 27.51
C GLN A 41 -1.56 -2.76 26.62
N LEU A 42 -2.83 -2.50 26.93
CA LEU A 42 -3.66 -1.58 26.18
C LEU A 42 -3.14 -0.15 26.24
N ASP A 43 -2.66 0.32 27.38
CA ASP A 43 -2.08 1.66 27.50
C ASP A 43 -0.82 1.79 26.64
N LYS A 44 0.04 0.77 26.64
CA LYS A 44 1.22 0.76 25.78
C LYS A 44 0.85 0.70 24.28
N TYR A 45 -0.12 -0.12 23.89
CA TYR A 45 -0.61 -0.16 22.51
C TYR A 45 -1.24 1.15 22.09
N ARG A 46 -1.95 1.82 23.00
CA ARG A 46 -2.53 3.13 22.80
C ARG A 46 -1.46 4.18 22.54
N ASP A 47 -0.39 4.17 23.33
CA ASP A 47 0.72 5.11 23.13
C ASP A 47 1.44 4.86 21.81
N MET A 48 1.72 3.61 21.45
CA MET A 48 2.31 3.25 20.15
C MET A 48 1.40 3.63 18.97
N LEU A 49 0.08 3.42 19.09
CA LEU A 49 -0.87 3.80 18.05
C LEU A 49 -1.01 5.32 17.95
N LYS A 50 -0.90 6.03 19.07
CA LYS A 50 -0.90 7.50 19.11
C LYS A 50 0.35 8.04 18.42
N ASP A 51 1.52 7.51 18.76
CA ASP A 51 2.78 7.86 18.13
C ASP A 51 2.78 7.54 16.63
N LEU A 52 2.28 6.37 16.23
CA LEU A 52 2.12 6.01 14.81
C LEU A 52 1.14 6.95 14.11
N THR A 53 0.05 7.32 14.77
CA THR A 53 -0.96 8.24 14.22
C THR A 53 -0.41 9.65 14.08
N ASP A 54 0.32 10.13 15.08
CA ASP A 54 0.97 11.43 15.10
C ASP A 54 2.09 11.47 14.05
N THR A 55 2.90 10.42 13.92
CA THR A 55 3.88 10.24 12.84
C THR A 55 3.24 10.21 11.45
N LEU A 56 2.08 9.57 11.29
CA LEU A 56 1.33 9.59 10.03
C LEU A 56 0.69 10.96 9.76
N ARG A 57 0.36 11.73 10.80
CA ARG A 57 -0.25 13.05 10.72
C ARG A 57 0.80 14.12 10.40
N GLU A 58 1.92 14.12 11.09
CA GLU A 58 3.10 14.93 10.76
C GLU A 58 3.72 14.50 9.43
N GLY A 59 3.70 13.20 9.10
CA GLY A 59 4.05 12.68 7.77
C GLY A 59 3.10 13.11 6.65
N ARG A 60 1.93 13.67 6.98
CA ARG A 60 1.01 14.33 6.03
C ARG A 60 1.15 15.85 6.00
N GLU A 61 1.65 16.49 7.06
CA GLU A 61 1.85 17.94 7.13
C GLU A 61 3.30 18.38 6.87
N THR A 62 4.24 17.44 6.77
CA THR A 62 5.54 17.70 6.14
C THR A 62 5.34 17.87 4.63
N PRO A 63 5.82 18.98 4.03
CA PRO A 63 5.43 19.40 2.69
C PRO A 63 5.84 18.34 1.67
N GLN A 64 4.84 17.86 0.91
CA GLN A 64 4.96 17.24 -0.41
C GLN A 64 6.36 16.63 -0.67
N SER A 65 6.63 15.45 -0.11
CA SER A 65 7.99 14.89 -0.16
C SER A 65 8.51 14.91 -1.60
N ALA A 66 9.66 15.56 -1.79
CA ALA A 66 10.30 15.74 -3.09
C ALA A 66 10.43 14.42 -3.86
N ALA A 67 10.53 13.29 -3.14
CA ALA A 67 10.56 11.94 -3.70
C ALA A 67 9.31 11.55 -4.51
N ARG A 68 8.10 11.99 -4.12
CA ARG A 68 6.88 11.70 -4.90
C ARG A 68 6.65 12.66 -6.06
N SER A 69 7.10 13.91 -5.94
CA SER A 69 7.03 14.87 -7.06
C SER A 69 8.05 14.50 -8.14
N GLU A 70 9.28 14.17 -7.73
CA GLU A 70 10.32 13.66 -8.61
C GLU A 70 9.92 12.32 -9.25
N GLY A 71 9.32 11.40 -8.47
CA GLY A 71 8.81 10.13 -9.00
C GLY A 71 7.75 10.32 -10.09
N GLN A 72 6.79 11.23 -9.89
CA GLN A 72 5.79 11.54 -10.91
C GLN A 72 6.40 12.21 -12.15
N ARG A 73 7.41 13.07 -11.97
CA ARG A 73 8.14 13.72 -13.08
C ARG A 73 8.91 12.70 -13.91
N VAL A 74 9.64 11.79 -13.28
CA VAL A 74 10.38 10.71 -13.96
C VAL A 74 9.44 9.76 -14.69
N ILE A 75 8.30 9.40 -14.10
CA ILE A 75 7.29 8.55 -14.76
C ILE A 75 6.74 9.25 -16.01
N LYS A 76 6.47 10.56 -15.91
CA LYS A 76 5.99 11.36 -17.06
C LYS A 76 7.04 11.45 -18.16
N ASP A 77 8.29 11.75 -17.83
CA ASP A 77 9.39 11.87 -18.80
C ASP A 77 9.71 10.54 -19.48
N ALA A 78 9.61 9.43 -18.74
CA ALA A 78 9.76 8.09 -19.30
C ALA A 78 8.65 7.76 -20.31
N LYS A 79 7.40 8.13 -20.00
CA LYS A 79 6.27 7.97 -20.91
C LYS A 79 6.44 8.80 -22.18
N ASP A 80 6.79 10.08 -22.03
CA ASP A 80 6.98 11.00 -23.16
C ASP A 80 8.14 10.54 -24.09
N LYS A 81 9.23 9.99 -23.53
CA LYS A 81 10.33 9.41 -24.33
C LYS A 81 9.93 8.09 -25.01
N ALA A 82 9.14 7.25 -24.36
CA ALA A 82 8.64 6.01 -24.95
C ALA A 82 7.71 6.29 -26.15
N GLU A 83 6.84 7.30 -26.04
CA GLU A 83 5.97 7.72 -27.14
C GLU A 83 6.78 8.25 -28.34
N LYS A 84 7.85 9.02 -28.10
CA LYS A 84 8.77 9.46 -29.17
C LYS A 84 9.50 8.31 -29.86
N LEU A 85 10.04 7.37 -29.09
CA LEU A 85 10.71 6.19 -29.64
C LEU A 85 9.77 5.34 -30.49
N LEU A 86 8.50 5.19 -30.07
CA LEU A 86 7.49 4.48 -30.85
C LEU A 86 7.26 5.17 -32.21
N GLY A 87 7.15 6.51 -32.20
CA GLY A 87 7.00 7.30 -33.43
C GLY A 87 8.23 7.23 -34.35
N ASP A 88 9.44 7.26 -33.80
CA ASP A 88 10.68 7.16 -34.58
C ASP A 88 10.82 5.78 -35.25
N VAL A 89 10.36 4.71 -34.58
CA VAL A 89 10.31 3.36 -35.14
C VAL A 89 9.33 3.30 -36.32
N ASP A 90 8.13 3.88 -36.18
CA ASP A 90 7.15 3.93 -37.27
C ASP A 90 7.67 4.69 -38.50
N LEU A 91 8.40 5.79 -38.29
CA LEU A 91 9.04 6.55 -39.38
C LEU A 91 10.12 5.73 -40.10
N LEU A 92 10.96 5.00 -39.37
CA LEU A 92 12.00 4.14 -39.95
C LEU A 92 11.40 2.97 -40.75
N ILE A 93 10.34 2.32 -40.23
CA ILE A 93 9.63 1.26 -40.94
C ILE A 93 9.05 1.78 -42.25
N ASN A 94 8.42 2.97 -42.22
CA ASN A 94 7.87 3.60 -43.41
C ASN A 94 8.96 3.97 -44.43
N GLN A 95 10.09 4.53 -43.98
CA GLN A 95 11.22 4.83 -44.87
C GLN A 95 11.81 3.58 -45.52
N ILE A 96 11.92 2.46 -44.80
CA ILE A 96 12.43 1.19 -45.35
C ILE A 96 11.46 0.64 -46.40
N ASN A 97 10.16 0.65 -46.11
CA ASN A 97 9.14 0.18 -47.03
C ASN A 97 9.02 1.05 -48.29
N SER A 98 9.03 2.38 -48.16
CA SER A 98 9.01 3.29 -49.31
C SER A 98 10.27 3.23 -50.15
N ARG A 99 11.45 2.96 -49.56
CA ARG A 99 12.70 2.80 -50.32
C ARG A 99 12.76 1.45 -51.06
N LYS A 100 12.00 0.45 -50.61
CA LYS A 100 11.87 -0.87 -51.25
C LYS A 100 10.92 -0.86 -52.45
N GLU A 101 9.94 0.05 -52.50
CA GLU A 101 8.98 0.20 -53.61
C GLU A 101 9.55 0.97 -54.82
N VAL A 102 10.72 1.61 -54.69
CA VAL A 102 11.36 2.44 -55.73
C VAL A 102 12.58 1.75 -56.38
N ILE A 103 12.88 0.50 -56.01
CA ILE A 103 13.97 -0.32 -56.59
C ILE A 103 13.38 -1.54 -57.28
#